data_AF-A0A0J9VBK2-F1
#
_entry.id   AF-A0A0J9VBK2-F1
#
_cell.length_a   1.000
_cell.length_b   1.000
_cell.length_c   1.000
_cell.angle_alpha   90.00
_cell.angle_beta   90.00
_cell.angle_gamma   90.00
#
_symmetry.space_group_name_H-M   'P 1'
#
loop_
_entity.id
_entity.type
_entity.pdbx_description
1 polymer ?
#
loop_
_entity_poly.entity_id
_entity_poly.type
_entity_poly.pdbx_seq_one_letter_code
_entity_poly.pdbx_strand_id
1 'polypeptide(L)'
;MIFCFSPQINDKDQISYIFNEKLDDHESISKLKELNSETAATSFLSYDESKRILAKLVRNIKLINSEYSGTYKKRCRDVNHWINEKIKTHKTAKNGEDISDNVVTVFNDIKWKKENQWEKVCERVPNVYILNAESIMKKLDDFCESRDNLRCDIFKNNEECLRYNRYIKRNREYFSSQLHTISDTYGCKINGYKIDDNCSLDKMDVTFREINCEGLYKKEELENPVSTLKERSSVEIGFFIVVSLILFYFFLTFLDKVS
;
A
#
# COMPACT_ATOMS: atom_id res chain seq x y z
N MET A 1 -10.25 1.32 -9.79
CA MET A 1 -11.16 1.75 -8.72
C MET A 1 -11.00 0.74 -7.59
N ILE A 2 -10.23 1.08 -6.55
CA ILE A 2 -10.03 0.19 -5.39
C ILE A 2 -11.29 0.32 -4.55
N PHE A 3 -11.97 -0.80 -4.29
CA PHE A 3 -13.18 -0.82 -3.47
C PHE A 3 -12.78 -0.77 -1.99
N CYS A 4 -12.99 0.36 -1.32
CA CYS A 4 -12.81 0.51 0.14
C CYS A 4 -13.87 -0.26 0.98
N PHE A 5 -14.78 -1.02 0.34
CA PHE A 5 -15.95 -1.65 0.96
C PHE A 5 -15.84 -3.18 1.06
N SER A 6 -14.81 -3.69 1.74
CA SER A 6 -14.72 -5.12 2.09
C SER A 6 -14.68 -5.31 3.62
N PRO A 7 -15.46 -6.23 4.22
CA PRO A 7 -15.55 -6.43 5.68
C PRO A 7 -14.19 -6.75 6.36
N GLN A 8 -13.21 -7.23 5.60
CA GLN A 8 -11.81 -7.29 5.98
C GLN A 8 -10.95 -6.71 4.86
N ILE A 9 -9.84 -6.07 5.23
CA ILE A 9 -8.80 -5.70 4.26
C ILE A 9 -8.19 -7.02 3.76
N ASN A 10 -8.53 -7.38 2.53
CA ASN A 10 -8.05 -8.57 1.86
C ASN A 10 -6.83 -8.20 1.03
N ASP A 11 -5.71 -8.89 1.29
CA ASP A 11 -4.45 -8.66 0.59
C ASP A 11 -4.56 -8.98 -0.91
N LYS A 12 -5.47 -9.89 -1.30
CA LYS A 12 -5.68 -10.26 -2.71
C LYS A 12 -6.27 -9.16 -3.57
N ASP A 13 -6.98 -8.22 -2.95
CA ASP A 13 -7.62 -7.11 -3.65
C ASP A 13 -6.65 -5.92 -3.84
N GLN A 14 -5.45 -6.01 -3.25
CA GLN A 14 -4.44 -4.96 -3.30
C GLN A 14 -3.70 -4.97 -4.64
N ILE A 15 -3.32 -3.78 -5.13
CA ILE A 15 -2.63 -3.64 -6.42
C ILE A 15 -1.31 -4.43 -6.43
N SER A 16 -0.57 -4.46 -5.31
CA SER A 16 0.61 -5.32 -5.13
C SER A 16 0.33 -6.78 -5.46
N TYR A 17 -0.72 -7.38 -4.88
CA TYR A 17 -1.07 -8.78 -5.14
C TYR A 17 -1.46 -8.99 -6.61
N ILE A 18 -2.35 -8.15 -7.14
CA ILE A 18 -2.81 -8.25 -8.53
C ILE A 18 -1.65 -8.17 -9.51
N PHE A 19 -0.69 -7.26 -9.27
CA PHE A 19 0.50 -7.14 -10.11
C PHE A 19 1.40 -8.36 -10.00
N ASN A 20 1.65 -8.87 -8.78
CA ASN A 20 2.48 -10.05 -8.56
C ASN A 20 1.94 -11.28 -9.29
N GLU A 21 0.62 -11.51 -9.27
CA GLU A 21 0.01 -12.63 -10.00
C GLU A 21 0.28 -12.53 -11.51
N LYS A 22 0.18 -11.32 -12.09
CA LYS A 22 0.45 -11.07 -13.51
C LYS A 22 1.91 -11.36 -13.90
N LEU A 23 2.86 -11.33 -12.96
CA LEU A 23 4.28 -11.54 -13.27
C LEU A 23 4.55 -12.93 -13.85
N ASP A 24 3.73 -13.92 -13.48
CA ASP A 24 3.88 -15.29 -13.96
C ASP A 24 2.91 -15.71 -15.07
N ASP A 25 2.05 -14.79 -15.54
CA ASP A 25 1.17 -15.05 -16.68
C ASP A 25 1.95 -15.62 -17.88
N HIS A 26 1.30 -16.50 -18.62
CA HIS A 26 1.90 -17.12 -19.80
C HIS A 26 2.29 -16.06 -20.83
N GLU A 27 3.49 -16.17 -21.40
CA GLU A 27 3.97 -15.30 -22.47
C GLU A 27 4.72 -16.12 -23.52
N SER A 28 4.53 -15.76 -24.79
CA SER A 28 5.17 -16.44 -25.92
C SER A 28 6.63 -16.00 -26.07
N ILE A 29 7.52 -16.93 -26.41
CA ILE A 29 8.92 -16.65 -26.75
C ILE A 29 9.04 -15.61 -27.86
N SER A 30 8.06 -15.54 -28.78
CA SER A 30 8.03 -14.54 -29.86
C SER A 30 8.06 -13.09 -29.35
N LYS A 31 7.71 -12.84 -28.08
CA LYS A 31 7.80 -11.52 -27.45
C LYS A 31 9.22 -10.95 -27.45
N LEU A 32 10.24 -11.82 -27.47
CA LEU A 32 11.64 -11.43 -27.51
C LEU A 32 12.03 -10.69 -28.79
N LYS A 33 11.30 -10.91 -29.89
CA LYS A 33 11.47 -10.19 -31.16
C LYS A 33 11.20 -8.68 -31.06
N GLU A 34 10.57 -8.26 -29.97
CA GLU A 34 10.33 -6.85 -29.72
C GLU A 34 11.54 -6.14 -29.06
N LEU A 35 12.63 -6.87 -28.81
CA LEU A 35 13.89 -6.32 -28.30
C LEU A 35 14.80 -5.95 -29.48
N ASN A 36 15.42 -4.77 -29.46
CA ASN A 36 16.46 -4.43 -30.43
C ASN A 36 17.69 -5.32 -30.24
N SER A 37 17.95 -5.73 -29.01
CA SER A 37 19.04 -6.63 -28.64
C SER A 37 18.59 -8.11 -28.54
N GLU A 38 17.58 -8.56 -29.31
CA GLU A 38 17.06 -9.95 -29.23
C GLU A 38 18.18 -10.99 -29.33
N THR A 39 19.06 -10.87 -30.32
CA THR A 39 20.17 -11.82 -30.54
C THR A 39 21.08 -11.87 -29.32
N ALA A 40 21.48 -10.72 -28.77
CA ALA A 40 22.31 -10.67 -27.56
C ALA A 40 21.57 -11.23 -26.33
N ALA A 41 20.28 -10.89 -26.19
CA ALA A 41 19.45 -11.34 -25.07
C ALA A 41 19.18 -12.85 -25.10
N THR A 42 19.31 -13.53 -26.24
CA THR A 42 19.03 -14.97 -26.38
C THR A 42 20.26 -15.82 -26.67
N SER A 43 21.40 -15.18 -26.90
CA SER A 43 22.66 -15.88 -27.16
C SER A 43 23.02 -16.81 -26.00
N PHE A 44 23.52 -18.00 -26.35
CA PHE A 44 24.00 -19.02 -25.41
C PHE A 44 22.95 -19.62 -24.45
N LEU A 45 21.65 -19.35 -24.67
CA LEU A 45 20.57 -20.02 -23.95
C LEU A 45 20.30 -21.41 -24.55
N SER A 46 20.44 -22.43 -23.71
CA SER A 46 20.25 -23.83 -24.07
C SER A 46 18.80 -24.30 -23.88
N TYR A 47 18.02 -23.62 -23.04
CA TYR A 47 16.65 -24.04 -22.71
C TYR A 47 15.58 -23.04 -23.17
N ASP A 48 14.47 -23.56 -23.70
CA ASP A 48 13.30 -22.74 -24.04
C ASP A 48 12.65 -22.09 -22.82
N GLU A 49 12.79 -22.70 -21.64
CA GLU A 49 12.35 -22.12 -20.37
C GLU A 49 13.07 -20.79 -20.08
N SER A 50 14.37 -20.70 -20.37
CA SER A 50 15.17 -19.48 -20.24
C SER A 50 14.58 -18.38 -21.11
N LYS A 51 14.28 -18.69 -22.38
CA LYS A 51 13.63 -17.76 -23.30
C LYS A 51 12.24 -17.35 -22.83
N ARG A 52 11.44 -18.27 -22.26
CA ARG A 52 10.13 -17.94 -21.69
C ARG A 52 10.23 -17.00 -20.50
N ILE A 53 11.21 -17.19 -19.60
CA ILE A 53 11.46 -16.27 -18.47
C ILE A 53 11.78 -14.87 -19.01
N LEU A 54 12.66 -14.76 -20.00
CA LEU A 54 12.99 -13.48 -20.62
C LEU A 54 11.78 -12.86 -21.32
N ALA A 55 10.94 -13.66 -21.98
CA ALA A 55 9.73 -13.16 -22.65
C ALA A 55 8.74 -12.56 -21.63
N LYS A 56 8.51 -13.25 -20.50
CA LYS A 56 7.74 -12.72 -19.37
C LYS A 56 8.34 -11.43 -18.82
N LEU A 57 9.67 -11.35 -18.71
CA LEU A 57 10.36 -10.13 -18.26
C LEU A 57 10.11 -8.95 -19.21
N VAL A 58 10.19 -9.18 -20.53
CA VAL A 58 9.86 -8.16 -21.54
C VAL A 58 8.45 -7.63 -21.34
N ARG A 59 7.47 -8.54 -21.23
CA ARG A 59 6.08 -8.16 -20.97
C ARG A 59 5.94 -7.38 -19.66
N ASN A 60 6.55 -7.85 -18.58
CA ASN A 60 6.48 -7.19 -17.27
C ASN A 60 6.96 -5.75 -17.29
N ILE A 61 8.13 -5.49 -17.88
CA ILE A 61 8.67 -4.12 -17.95
C ILE A 61 7.80 -3.25 -18.87
N LYS A 62 7.27 -3.80 -19.97
CA LYS A 62 6.34 -3.07 -20.84
C LYS A 62 5.02 -2.74 -20.16
N LEU A 63 4.50 -3.63 -19.32
CA LEU A 63 3.29 -3.39 -18.52
C LEU A 63 3.48 -2.21 -17.57
N ILE A 64 4.68 -2.04 -17.02
CA ILE A 64 5.03 -0.88 -16.19
C ILE A 64 4.99 0.41 -17.02
N ASN A 65 5.55 0.39 -18.22
CA ASN A 65 5.56 1.54 -19.12
C ASN A 65 4.14 1.98 -19.52
N SER A 66 3.21 1.03 -19.71
CA SER A 66 1.85 1.31 -20.16
C SER A 66 0.83 1.54 -19.04
N GLU A 67 0.69 0.59 -18.11
CA GLU A 67 -0.42 0.55 -17.14
C GLU A 67 -0.02 1.07 -15.76
N TYR A 68 1.26 0.93 -15.38
CA TYR A 68 1.73 1.26 -14.02
C TYR A 68 2.77 2.38 -14.01
N SER A 69 2.76 3.26 -15.01
CA SER A 69 3.76 4.33 -15.14
C SER A 69 3.77 5.28 -13.94
N GLY A 70 2.61 5.51 -13.31
CA GLY A 70 2.49 6.31 -12.08
C GLY A 70 3.07 5.66 -10.82
N THR A 71 3.25 4.33 -10.80
CA THR A 71 3.81 3.57 -9.66
C THR A 71 5.07 2.79 -10.04
N TYR A 72 5.75 3.22 -11.11
CA TYR A 72 6.82 2.44 -11.74
C TYR A 72 7.93 2.02 -10.79
N LYS A 73 8.34 2.89 -9.84
CA LYS A 73 9.41 2.57 -8.88
C LYS A 73 9.10 1.32 -8.06
N LYS A 74 7.87 1.19 -7.55
CA LYS A 74 7.41 0.01 -6.81
C LYS A 74 7.36 -1.21 -7.72
N ARG A 75 6.79 -1.07 -8.91
CA ARG A 75 6.68 -2.19 -9.86
C ARG A 75 8.03 -2.68 -10.37
N CYS A 76 9.01 -1.79 -10.54
CA CYS A 76 10.37 -2.18 -10.86
C CYS A 76 11.02 -2.98 -9.72
N ARG A 77 10.73 -2.67 -8.44
CA ARG A 77 11.16 -3.51 -7.31
C ARG A 77 10.47 -4.88 -7.34
N ASP A 78 9.16 -4.93 -7.61
CA ASP A 78 8.41 -6.19 -7.76
C ASP A 78 9.01 -7.08 -8.85
N VAL A 79 9.28 -6.51 -10.04
CA VAL A 79 9.90 -7.23 -11.16
C VAL A 79 11.32 -7.69 -10.81
N ASN A 80 12.11 -6.87 -10.09
CA ASN A 80 13.44 -7.28 -9.63
C ASN A 80 13.39 -8.45 -8.65
N HIS A 81 12.48 -8.42 -7.67
CA HIS A 81 12.28 -9.54 -6.76
C HIS A 81 11.88 -10.82 -7.51
N TRP A 82 10.90 -10.72 -8.40
CA TRP A 82 10.47 -11.86 -9.19
C TRP A 82 11.59 -12.43 -10.06
N ILE A 83 12.35 -11.60 -10.78
CA ILE A 83 13.41 -12.11 -11.67
C ILE A 83 14.59 -12.68 -10.89
N ASN A 84 14.92 -12.14 -9.70
CA ASN A 84 15.93 -12.71 -8.81
C ASN A 84 15.56 -14.15 -8.41
N GLU A 85 14.30 -14.38 -8.04
CA GLU A 85 13.80 -15.70 -7.70
C GLU A 85 13.82 -16.65 -8.91
N LYS A 86 13.40 -16.18 -10.10
CA LYS A 86 13.45 -16.99 -11.32
C LYS A 86 14.88 -17.36 -11.73
N ILE A 87 15.85 -16.44 -11.66
CA ILE A 87 17.26 -16.73 -11.94
C ILE A 87 17.77 -17.83 -11.00
N LYS A 88 17.53 -17.68 -9.68
CA LYS A 88 18.00 -18.65 -8.67
C LYS A 88 17.39 -20.03 -8.89
N THR A 89 16.08 -20.08 -9.12
CA THR A 89 15.34 -21.34 -9.31
C THR A 89 15.74 -22.02 -10.60
N HIS A 90 15.83 -21.26 -11.70
CA HIS A 90 16.23 -21.75 -13.01
C HIS A 90 17.65 -22.32 -12.99
N LYS A 91 18.61 -21.58 -12.42
CA LYS A 91 20.00 -22.04 -12.29
C LYS A 91 20.10 -23.37 -11.54
N THR A 92 19.30 -23.53 -10.49
CA THR A 92 19.22 -24.79 -9.73
C THR A 92 18.60 -25.92 -10.55
N ALA A 93 17.55 -25.64 -11.32
CA ALA A 93 16.81 -26.62 -12.10
C ALA A 93 17.49 -27.03 -13.42
N LYS A 94 18.31 -26.15 -14.02
CA LYS A 94 18.89 -26.31 -15.37
C LYS A 94 20.41 -26.45 -15.36
N ASN A 95 20.91 -27.37 -14.54
CA ASN A 95 22.34 -27.73 -14.51
C ASN A 95 23.28 -26.52 -14.38
N GLY A 96 22.87 -25.47 -13.66
CA GLY A 96 23.67 -24.27 -13.47
C GLY A 96 23.60 -23.24 -14.60
N GLU A 97 22.72 -23.37 -15.60
CA GLU A 97 22.54 -22.32 -16.61
C GLU A 97 22.12 -21.00 -15.94
N ASP A 98 22.96 -19.99 -16.11
CA ASP A 98 22.77 -18.67 -15.52
C ASP A 98 22.29 -17.68 -16.60
N ILE A 99 21.11 -17.14 -16.40
CA ILE A 99 20.47 -16.20 -17.35
C ILE A 99 20.66 -14.74 -16.93
N SER A 100 21.53 -14.46 -15.94
CA SER A 100 21.70 -13.12 -15.36
C SER A 100 22.09 -12.05 -16.39
N ASP A 101 23.03 -12.37 -17.29
CA ASP A 101 23.49 -11.43 -18.33
C ASP A 101 22.41 -11.17 -19.39
N ASN A 102 21.66 -12.21 -19.75
CA ASN A 102 20.51 -12.11 -20.64
C ASN A 102 19.42 -11.21 -20.02
N VAL A 103 19.17 -11.37 -18.72
CA VAL A 103 18.25 -10.51 -17.96
C VAL A 103 18.72 -9.05 -17.98
N VAL A 104 20.00 -8.77 -17.70
CA VAL A 104 20.56 -7.40 -17.77
C VAL A 104 20.33 -6.78 -19.15
N THR A 105 20.52 -7.56 -20.20
CA THR A 105 20.29 -7.13 -21.58
C THR A 105 18.83 -6.68 -21.79
N VAL A 106 17.85 -7.46 -21.30
CA VAL A 106 16.42 -7.09 -21.40
C VAL A 106 16.11 -5.78 -20.67
N PHE A 107 16.63 -5.59 -19.45
CA PHE A 107 16.44 -4.32 -18.69
C PHE A 107 17.01 -3.10 -19.42
N ASN A 108 18.14 -3.27 -20.12
CA ASN A 108 18.81 -2.19 -20.83
C ASN A 108 18.08 -1.78 -22.11
N ASP A 109 17.36 -2.71 -22.74
CA ASP A 109 16.73 -2.49 -24.04
C ASP A 109 15.38 -1.77 -23.94
N ILE A 110 14.65 -1.96 -22.83
CA ILE A 110 13.31 -1.39 -22.64
C ILE A 110 13.38 -0.02 -21.95
N LYS A 111 13.07 1.02 -22.73
CA LYS A 111 13.18 2.44 -22.34
C LYS A 111 11.82 3.16 -22.35
N TRP A 112 11.77 4.32 -21.70
CA TRP A 112 10.60 5.19 -21.74
C TRP A 112 10.33 5.71 -23.15
N LYS A 113 9.04 5.84 -23.53
CA LYS A 113 8.61 6.36 -24.85
C LYS A 113 8.60 7.89 -24.96
N LYS A 114 9.27 8.62 -24.05
CA LYS A 114 9.26 10.10 -24.06
C LYS A 114 10.36 10.66 -24.96
N GLU A 115 10.10 11.83 -25.54
CA GLU A 115 10.76 12.41 -26.72
C GLU A 115 12.29 12.58 -26.65
N ASN A 116 12.98 12.34 -25.53
CA ASN A 116 14.42 12.58 -25.42
C ASN A 116 15.20 11.74 -24.38
N GLN A 117 14.79 10.51 -24.05
CA GLN A 117 15.54 9.77 -23.02
C GLN A 117 15.89 8.32 -23.39
N TRP A 118 17.19 8.06 -23.34
CA TRP A 118 17.84 6.74 -23.26
C TRP A 118 17.60 6.05 -21.90
N GLU A 119 16.69 6.59 -21.09
CA GLU A 119 16.42 6.16 -19.74
C GLU A 119 15.61 4.87 -19.73
N LYS A 120 16.13 3.88 -19.00
CA LYS A 120 15.52 2.56 -18.85
C LYS A 120 14.24 2.69 -18.02
N VAL A 121 13.23 1.88 -18.33
CA VAL A 121 11.98 1.86 -17.53
C VAL A 121 12.27 1.41 -16.11
N CYS A 122 13.09 0.37 -15.97
CA CYS A 122 13.54 -0.17 -14.69
C CYS A 122 15.05 -0.35 -14.69
N GLU A 123 15.68 -0.15 -13.55
CA GLU A 123 17.06 -0.58 -13.30
C GLU A 123 17.07 -2.02 -12.78
N ARG A 124 18.07 -2.79 -13.21
CA ARG A 124 18.34 -4.12 -12.68
C ARG A 124 19.04 -3.99 -11.34
N VAL A 125 18.43 -4.51 -10.28
CA VAL A 125 18.95 -4.51 -8.91
C VAL A 125 19.06 -5.95 -8.42
N PRO A 126 20.27 -6.54 -8.39
CA PRO A 126 20.49 -7.88 -7.85
C PRO A 126 19.99 -8.00 -6.41
N ASN A 127 19.57 -9.21 -6.02
CA ASN A 127 19.24 -9.46 -4.63
C ASN A 127 20.51 -9.30 -3.76
N VAL A 128 20.46 -8.38 -2.81
CA VAL A 128 21.53 -8.12 -1.82
C VAL A 128 21.22 -8.73 -0.46
N TYR A 129 20.02 -9.29 -0.28
CA TYR A 129 19.58 -9.85 0.97
C TYR A 129 19.99 -11.32 1.10
N ILE A 130 20.42 -11.68 2.31
CA ILE A 130 20.81 -13.05 2.65
C ILE A 130 19.53 -13.90 2.85
N LEU A 131 19.37 -14.97 2.07
CA LEU A 131 18.34 -16.01 2.28
C LEU A 131 16.89 -15.47 2.34
N ASN A 132 16.07 -15.95 3.29
CA ASN A 132 14.64 -15.63 3.45
C ASN A 132 14.34 -14.13 3.71
N ALA A 133 15.37 -13.33 3.94
CA ALA A 133 15.26 -11.89 4.09
C ALA A 133 14.61 -11.22 2.86
N GLU A 134 14.86 -11.73 1.65
CA GLU A 134 14.28 -11.16 0.43
C GLU A 134 12.75 -11.25 0.42
N SER A 135 12.19 -12.42 0.77
CA SER A 135 10.74 -12.62 0.76
C SER A 135 10.05 -11.78 1.83
N ILE A 136 10.71 -11.58 2.98
CA ILE A 136 10.22 -10.70 4.05
C ILE A 136 10.24 -9.25 3.58
N MET A 137 11.31 -8.80 2.91
CA MET A 137 11.38 -7.44 2.38
C MET A 137 10.37 -7.18 1.27
N LYS A 138 10.13 -8.17 0.40
CA LYS A 138 9.07 -8.07 -0.58
C LYS A 138 7.70 -7.90 0.09
N LYS A 139 7.38 -8.73 1.10
CA LYS A 139 6.13 -8.62 1.86
C LYS A 139 5.99 -7.27 2.55
N LEU A 140 7.09 -6.72 3.08
CA LEU A 140 7.08 -5.39 3.69
C LEU A 140 6.73 -4.30 2.68
N ASP A 141 7.34 -4.36 1.49
CA ASP A 141 7.06 -3.40 0.41
C ASP A 141 5.59 -3.48 -0.05
N ASP A 142 5.04 -4.69 -0.18
CA ASP A 142 3.63 -4.92 -0.54
C ASP A 142 2.68 -4.42 0.57
N PHE A 143 3.04 -4.63 1.84
CA PHE A 143 2.31 -4.09 2.99
C PHE A 143 2.30 -2.56 2.98
N CYS A 144 3.45 -1.92 2.77
CA CYS A 144 3.54 -0.46 2.78
C CYS A 144 2.73 0.18 1.66
N GLU A 145 2.75 -0.38 0.44
CA GLU A 145 1.88 0.09 -0.64
C GLU A 145 0.40 -0.06 -0.26
N SER A 146 0.02 -1.21 0.29
CA SER A 146 -1.37 -1.46 0.70
C SER A 146 -1.81 -0.50 1.80
N ARG A 147 -0.98 -0.32 2.83
CA ARG A 147 -1.18 0.64 3.92
C ARG A 147 -1.39 2.04 3.38
N ASP A 148 -0.53 2.50 2.48
CA ASP A 148 -0.58 3.88 1.98
C ASP A 148 -1.80 4.10 1.08
N ASN A 149 -2.17 3.11 0.25
CA ASN A 149 -3.38 3.16 -0.57
C ASN A 149 -4.67 3.14 0.27
N LEU A 150 -4.69 2.40 1.38
CA LEU A 150 -5.84 2.36 2.28
C LEU A 150 -6.07 3.67 3.04
N ARG A 151 -5.07 4.56 3.08
CA ARG A 151 -5.16 5.88 3.72
C ARG A 151 -5.65 6.99 2.79
N CYS A 152 -5.92 6.67 1.52
CA CYS A 152 -6.25 7.68 0.49
C CYS A 152 -7.62 8.35 0.67
N ASP A 153 -8.54 7.76 1.43
CA ASP A 153 -9.79 8.40 1.86
C ASP A 153 -9.82 8.40 3.39
N ILE A 154 -10.09 9.55 4.01
CA ILE A 154 -10.39 9.62 5.44
C ILE A 154 -11.47 8.57 5.70
N PHE A 155 -11.20 7.64 6.62
CA PHE A 155 -12.11 6.53 6.94
C PHE A 155 -13.53 7.08 7.08
N LYS A 156 -14.55 6.37 6.57
CA LYS A 156 -15.92 6.91 6.54
C LYS A 156 -16.61 6.86 7.90
N ASN A 157 -16.12 6.01 8.80
CA ASN A 157 -16.65 5.81 10.13
C ASN A 157 -15.62 5.12 11.04
N ASN A 158 -15.91 5.12 12.34
CA ASN A 158 -15.07 4.50 13.36
C ASN A 158 -14.79 3.02 13.09
N GLU A 159 -15.73 2.28 12.50
CA GLU A 159 -15.55 0.87 12.18
C GLU A 159 -14.47 0.65 11.11
N GLU A 160 -14.45 1.45 10.05
CA GLU A 160 -13.42 1.41 9.01
C GLU A 160 -12.04 1.74 9.57
N CYS A 161 -11.94 2.73 10.46
CA CYS A 161 -10.69 3.06 11.14
C CYS A 161 -10.21 1.91 12.04
N LEU A 162 -11.11 1.32 12.84
CA LEU A 162 -10.78 0.17 13.69
C LEU A 162 -10.36 -1.05 12.84
N ARG A 163 -10.97 -1.25 11.66
CA ARG A 163 -10.58 -2.29 10.70
C ARG A 163 -9.18 -2.07 10.17
N TYR A 164 -8.82 -0.83 9.85
CA TYR A 164 -7.45 -0.47 9.47
C TYR A 164 -6.47 -0.76 10.61
N ASN A 165 -6.74 -0.36 11.85
CA ASN A 165 -5.85 -0.67 12.99
C ASN A 165 -5.67 -2.17 13.21
N ARG A 166 -6.73 -2.97 13.05
CA ARG A 166 -6.61 -4.45 13.07
C ARG A 166 -5.66 -4.96 11.99
N TYR A 167 -5.73 -4.42 10.77
CA TYR A 167 -4.82 -4.76 9.68
C TYR A 167 -3.36 -4.39 10.03
N ILE A 168 -3.13 -3.20 10.58
CA ILE A 168 -1.80 -2.75 11.03
C ILE A 168 -1.25 -3.68 12.11
N LYS A 169 -2.04 -3.98 13.14
CA LYS A 169 -1.63 -4.84 14.26
C LYS A 169 -1.27 -6.25 13.79
N ARG A 170 -2.12 -6.88 12.95
CA ARG A 170 -1.86 -8.21 12.39
C ARG A 170 -0.52 -8.26 11.63
N ASN A 171 -0.25 -7.25 10.81
CA ASN A 171 1.01 -7.19 10.07
C ASN A 171 2.21 -6.91 11.00
N ARG A 172 2.06 -6.04 12.00
CA ARG A 172 3.09 -5.79 13.01
C ARG A 172 3.50 -7.08 13.74
N GLU A 173 2.52 -7.87 14.15
CA GLU A 173 2.73 -9.16 14.80
C GLU A 173 3.46 -10.13 13.86
N TYR A 174 3.03 -10.22 12.60
CA TYR A 174 3.70 -11.03 11.58
C TYR A 174 5.18 -10.66 11.43
N PHE A 175 5.49 -9.38 11.14
CA PHE A 175 6.87 -8.95 10.93
C PHE A 175 7.73 -9.06 12.20
N SER A 176 7.16 -8.83 13.37
CA SER A 176 7.88 -9.03 14.64
C SER A 176 8.28 -10.50 14.83
N SER A 177 7.38 -11.44 14.52
CA SER A 177 7.69 -12.87 14.50
C SER A 177 8.80 -13.20 13.50
N GLN A 178 8.72 -12.66 12.27
CA GLN A 178 9.75 -12.92 11.25
C GLN A 178 11.12 -12.39 11.70
N LEU A 179 11.19 -11.19 12.27
CA LEU A 179 12.42 -10.62 12.79
C LEU A 179 13.04 -11.46 13.91
N HIS A 180 12.23 -11.99 14.82
CA HIS A 180 12.69 -12.91 15.85
C HIS A 180 13.35 -14.15 15.22
N THR A 181 12.67 -14.79 14.26
CA THR A 181 13.21 -15.97 13.57
C THR A 181 14.52 -15.67 12.83
N ILE A 182 14.62 -14.54 12.12
CA ILE A 182 15.86 -14.18 11.43
C ILE A 182 16.99 -13.91 12.44
N SER A 183 16.68 -13.18 13.51
CA SER A 183 17.65 -12.84 14.56
C SER A 183 18.20 -14.08 15.25
N ASP A 184 17.34 -15.06 15.56
CA ASP A 184 17.77 -16.34 16.15
C ASP A 184 18.67 -17.13 15.22
N THR A 185 18.38 -17.08 13.92
CA THR A 185 19.07 -17.94 12.93
C THR A 185 20.39 -17.32 12.45
N TYR A 186 20.49 -15.99 12.34
CA TYR A 186 21.60 -15.30 11.68
C TYR A 186 22.21 -14.15 12.49
N GLY A 187 21.69 -13.87 13.69
CA GLY A 187 22.10 -12.76 14.55
C GLY A 187 21.40 -11.43 14.22
N CYS A 188 21.32 -10.53 15.21
CA CYS A 188 20.60 -9.24 15.11
C CYS A 188 21.31 -8.17 14.25
N LYS A 189 22.42 -8.49 13.57
CA LYS A 189 23.14 -7.53 12.72
C LYS A 189 22.56 -7.58 11.31
N ILE A 190 21.38 -6.99 11.16
CA ILE A 190 20.77 -6.90 9.84
C ILE A 190 20.63 -5.44 9.45
N ASN A 191 21.73 -4.91 8.94
CA ASN A 191 21.71 -3.60 8.29
C ASN A 191 20.88 -3.72 7.00
N GLY A 192 19.90 -2.84 6.80
CA GLY A 192 19.34 -2.59 5.47
C GLY A 192 17.89 -3.03 5.23
N TYR A 193 17.08 -3.27 6.27
CA TYR A 193 15.64 -3.50 6.08
C TYR A 193 14.84 -2.21 6.00
N LYS A 194 15.19 -1.40 5.01
CA LYS A 194 14.58 -0.10 4.77
C LYS A 194 14.27 0.05 3.28
N ILE A 195 12.99 0.26 2.98
CA ILE A 195 12.53 0.65 1.65
C ILE A 195 12.53 2.18 1.56
N ASP A 196 12.00 2.84 2.60
CA ASP A 196 12.07 4.29 2.79
C ASP A 196 11.94 4.63 4.29
N ASP A 197 11.85 5.92 4.63
CA ASP A 197 11.77 6.36 6.03
C ASP A 197 10.49 5.96 6.78
N ASN A 198 9.41 5.69 6.06
CA ASN A 198 8.11 5.28 6.59
C ASN A 198 7.83 3.78 6.40
N CYS A 199 8.68 3.09 5.64
CA CYS A 199 8.59 1.67 5.34
C CYS A 199 9.92 0.96 5.68
N SER A 200 10.06 0.55 6.94
CA SER A 200 11.27 -0.07 7.47
C SER A 200 10.97 -0.96 8.68
N LEU A 201 11.72 -2.07 8.80
CA LEU A 201 11.67 -2.92 9.99
C LEU A 201 12.48 -2.33 11.16
N ASP A 202 13.41 -1.41 10.89
CA ASP A 202 14.16 -0.72 11.95
C ASP A 202 13.29 0.30 12.69
N LYS A 203 12.23 0.78 12.04
CA LYS A 203 11.28 1.77 12.56
C LYS A 203 9.87 1.20 12.66
N MET A 204 9.71 0.07 13.35
CA MET A 204 8.42 -0.62 13.51
C MET A 204 7.27 0.31 13.94
N ASP A 205 7.50 1.23 14.88
CA ASP A 205 6.46 2.17 15.36
C ASP A 205 6.04 3.21 14.31
N VAL A 206 6.91 3.50 13.34
CA VAL A 206 6.59 4.37 12.21
C VAL A 206 5.86 3.58 11.14
N THR A 207 6.37 2.41 10.80
CA THR A 207 5.84 1.58 9.72
C THR A 207 4.49 0.97 10.05
N PHE A 208 4.29 0.53 11.29
CA PHE A 208 3.05 -0.07 11.77
C PHE A 208 2.29 0.88 12.70
N ARG A 209 2.25 2.17 12.35
CA ARG A 209 1.54 3.18 13.13
C ARG A 209 0.02 3.02 13.01
N GLU A 210 -0.62 2.76 14.13
CA GLU A 210 -2.06 2.80 14.30
C GLU A 210 -2.58 4.25 14.32
N ILE A 211 -3.85 4.43 13.96
CA ILE A 211 -4.51 5.73 13.94
C ILE A 211 -5.44 5.85 15.14
N ASN A 212 -5.47 7.03 15.78
CA ASN A 212 -6.41 7.27 16.88
C ASN A 212 -7.83 7.47 16.34
N CYS A 213 -8.59 6.37 16.24
CA CYS A 213 -9.96 6.37 15.73
C CYS A 213 -10.91 7.19 16.61
N GLU A 214 -10.77 7.12 17.95
CA GLU A 214 -11.58 7.93 18.85
C GLU A 214 -11.37 9.42 18.62
N GLY A 215 -10.11 9.85 18.46
CA GLY A 215 -9.78 11.26 18.24
C GLY A 215 -10.25 11.81 16.89
N LEU A 216 -10.38 10.96 15.87
CA LEU A 216 -10.91 11.34 14.55
C LEU A 216 -12.43 11.59 14.61
N TYR A 217 -13.19 10.64 15.17
CA TYR A 217 -14.66 10.74 15.16
C TYR A 217 -15.24 11.55 16.31
N LYS A 218 -14.56 11.66 17.47
CA LYS A 218 -14.96 12.63 18.51
C LYS A 218 -14.84 14.07 18.03
N LYS A 219 -13.90 14.38 17.11
CA LYS A 219 -13.79 15.70 16.47
C LYS A 219 -14.88 15.95 15.44
N GLU A 220 -15.22 14.96 14.60
CA GLU A 220 -16.33 15.09 13.66
C GLU A 220 -17.70 15.22 14.35
N GLU A 221 -17.91 14.58 15.50
CA GLU A 221 -19.11 14.81 16.33
C GLU A 221 -19.16 16.22 16.93
N LEU A 222 -18.01 16.88 17.14
CA LEU A 222 -17.91 18.26 17.61
C LEU A 222 -18.02 19.29 16.47
N GLU A 223 -17.58 18.93 15.25
CA GLU A 223 -17.60 19.80 14.07
C GLU A 223 -18.90 19.68 13.25
N ASN A 224 -19.65 18.59 13.39
CA ASN A 224 -21.07 18.60 13.04
C ASN A 224 -21.78 19.46 14.10
N PRO A 225 -22.32 20.64 13.77
CA PRO A 225 -23.18 21.33 14.71
C PRO A 225 -24.35 20.39 14.91
N VAL A 226 -24.37 19.71 16.06
CA VAL A 226 -25.56 19.05 16.54
C VAL A 226 -26.64 20.10 16.43
N SER A 227 -27.65 19.85 15.61
CA SER A 227 -28.86 20.66 15.49
C SER A 227 -29.69 20.60 16.79
N THR A 228 -29.04 20.46 17.94
CA THR A 228 -29.56 20.56 19.29
C THR A 228 -29.22 21.93 19.86
N LEU A 229 -29.40 23.00 19.08
CA LEU A 229 -30.22 24.06 19.67
C LEU A 229 -31.63 23.52 19.58
N LYS A 230 -32.08 22.87 20.67
CA LYS A 230 -33.49 22.69 20.93
C LYS A 230 -34.07 24.11 20.93
N GLU A 231 -34.50 24.59 19.77
CA GLU A 231 -35.34 25.77 19.66
C GLU A 231 -36.47 25.50 20.63
N ARG A 232 -36.48 26.22 21.75
CA ARG A 232 -37.68 26.26 22.58
C ARG A 232 -38.77 26.69 21.62
N SER A 233 -39.77 25.83 21.45
CA SER A 233 -40.92 26.12 20.60
C SER A 233 -41.42 27.53 20.92
N SER A 234 -41.83 28.31 19.92
CA SER A 234 -42.41 29.65 20.12
C SER A 234 -43.53 29.67 21.17
N VAL A 235 -44.16 28.50 21.41
CA VAL A 235 -45.15 28.26 22.47
C VAL A 235 -44.54 28.35 23.88
N GLU A 236 -43.34 27.80 24.11
CA GLU A 236 -42.66 27.88 25.41
C GLU A 236 -42.23 29.30 25.73
N ILE A 237 -41.69 30.03 24.74
CA ILE A 237 -41.31 31.45 24.90
C ILE A 237 -42.55 32.31 25.17
N GLY A 238 -43.65 32.09 24.43
CA GLY A 238 -44.93 32.75 24.66
C GLY A 238 -45.50 32.47 26.06
N PHE A 239 -45.43 31.22 26.51
CA PHE A 239 -45.88 30.81 27.85
C PHE A 239 -45.11 31.54 28.97
N PHE A 240 -43.78 31.63 28.87
CA PHE A 240 -42.97 32.34 29.86
C PHE A 240 -43.29 33.83 29.93
N ILE A 241 -43.54 34.50 28.80
CA ILE A 241 -43.91 35.92 28.76
C ILE A 241 -45.28 36.13 29.45
N VAL A 242 -46.28 35.31 29.12
CA VAL A 242 -47.63 35.43 29.69
C VAL A 242 -47.61 35.21 31.20
N VAL A 243 -46.93 34.16 31.68
CA VAL A 243 -46.81 33.88 33.12
C VAL A 243 -46.11 35.03 33.84
N SER A 244 -45.05 35.58 33.25
CA SER A 244 -44.32 36.71 33.85
C SER A 244 -45.17 37.97 33.95
N LEU A 245 -45.97 38.29 32.93
CA LEU A 245 -46.88 39.44 32.95
C LEU A 245 -48.00 39.28 33.98
N ILE A 246 -48.56 38.07 34.11
CA ILE A 246 -49.58 37.76 35.13
C ILE A 246 -49.01 37.93 36.54
N LEU A 247 -47.82 37.39 36.79
CA LEU A 247 -47.15 37.53 38.10
C LEU A 247 -46.83 38.99 38.41
N PHE A 248 -46.37 39.76 37.42
CA PHE A 248 -46.10 41.19 37.58
C PHE A 248 -47.39 41.98 37.88
N TYR A 249 -48.50 41.66 37.21
CA TYR A 249 -49.81 42.26 37.51
C TYR A 249 -50.28 41.96 38.93
N PHE A 250 -50.12 40.71 39.41
CA PHE A 250 -50.42 40.35 40.79
C PHE A 250 -49.52 41.08 41.79
N PHE A 251 -48.25 41.28 41.46
CA PHE A 251 -47.31 42.02 42.29
C PHE A 251 -47.70 43.50 42.41
N LEU A 252 -48.04 44.15 41.29
CA LEU A 252 -48.50 45.54 41.29
C LEU A 252 -49.82 45.70 42.06
N THR A 253 -50.81 44.84 41.82
CA THR A 253 -52.10 44.89 42.53
C THR A 253 -51.98 44.57 44.02
N PHE A 254 -50.99 43.76 44.41
CA PHE A 254 -50.67 43.56 45.82
C PHE A 254 -50.07 44.81 46.44
N LEU A 255 -49.11 45.47 45.78
CA LEU A 255 -48.52 46.73 46.26
C LEU A 255 -49.56 47.85 46.38
N ASP A 256 -50.49 47.95 45.42
CA ASP A 256 -51.58 48.95 45.43
C ASP A 256 -52.57 48.75 46.58
N LYS A 257 -52.69 47.53 47.12
CA LYS A 257 -53.56 47.22 48.27
C LYS A 257 -52.86 47.34 49.62
N VAL A 258 -51.53 47.41 49.64
CA VAL A 258 -50.72 47.49 50.87
C VAL A 258 -50.19 48.92 51.10
N SER A 259 -50.34 49.81 50.12
CA SER A 259 -50.19 51.27 50.28
C SER A 259 -51.49 51.94 50.71
#